data_AF-A0A1D1YC50-F1
#
_entry.id   AF-A0A1D1YC50-F1
#
_cell.length_a   1.000
_cell.length_b   1.000
_cell.length_c   1.000
_cell.angle_alpha   90.00
_cell.angle_beta   90.00
_cell.angle_gamma   90.00
#
_symmetry.space_group_name_H-M   'P 1'
#
loop_
_entity.id
_entity.type
_entity.pdbx_description
1 polymer ?
#
loop_
_entity_poly.entity_id
_entity_poly.type
_entity_poly.pdbx_seq_one_letter_code
_entity_poly.pdbx_strand_id
1 'polypeptide(L)'
;MAWRLLAGGCRTVRTAALSSLSLHGPRSNPNPSCSPSSPFSTALPHLNTGKRKKKRRKKESPRTRLVQQEASRRFPAFEELVQRDALLRFITRTKDFLSRQPEHVLRLDDAGKLHRELGFPRGRKVSGFAARHPLLLQLYRHTDDKSWLGFTDLMEALLEEEAAVMDATESARVAAVRKLLMMSRERRIPLCKLHHCRHLFGLPEDFRERVPKYPDFFRVAVDPADGRRVLELVDWDPKLAVSALERGFVSDEDQVRRTFRFPVPHGKSLALSEEDERRMDSASTLPLVSPYSEGWRHDLWTPEAEKYRVGVIHEFLSLTLEKRASIHHIVEFKEEFSLTKHTYQMLLKQPRAFYLAGTEMNWAVFLREGYKEDRTLIEKDPLVLFKEKLYRYALMTKVGTGDKLAEAVVDS
;
A
#
# COMPACT_ATOMS: atom_id res chain seq x y z
N MET A 1 9.33 -60.94 28.50
CA MET A 1 9.34 -60.73 27.04
C MET A 1 9.85 -59.30 26.76
N ALA A 2 11.08 -58.86 27.05
CA ALA A 2 12.40 -59.24 26.49
C ALA A 2 12.28 -59.59 25.00
N TRP A 3 12.96 -58.97 24.02
CA TRP A 3 14.42 -58.80 23.74
C TRP A 3 14.65 -57.48 22.91
N ARG A 4 15.69 -56.63 23.02
CA ARG A 4 17.16 -56.73 22.67
C ARG A 4 17.42 -57.12 21.19
N LEU A 5 18.41 -56.65 20.42
CA LEU A 5 19.52 -55.65 20.44
C LEU A 5 20.25 -55.75 19.06
N LEU A 6 21.29 -54.91 18.86
CA LEU A 6 22.44 -54.94 17.90
C LEU A 6 22.34 -53.92 16.74
N ALA A 7 23.13 -52.85 16.60
CA ALA A 7 24.55 -52.49 16.85
C ALA A 7 25.53 -52.79 15.70
N GLY A 8 26.35 -51.78 15.35
CA GLY A 8 27.58 -51.87 14.55
C GLY A 8 27.61 -50.89 13.36
N GLY A 9 28.59 -50.02 13.14
CA GLY A 9 29.86 -49.79 13.83
C GLY A 9 30.58 -48.56 13.25
N CYS A 10 31.34 -47.90 14.11
CA CYS A 10 32.22 -46.78 13.83
C CYS A 10 33.61 -47.30 13.43
N ARG A 11 34.29 -46.69 12.44
CA ARG A 11 35.74 -46.86 12.21
C ARG A 11 36.40 -45.56 11.76
N THR A 12 36.99 -44.88 12.74
CA THR A 12 38.18 -44.03 12.61
C THR A 12 39.41 -44.88 12.29
N VAL A 13 40.28 -44.40 11.39
CA VAL A 13 41.65 -44.92 11.21
C VAL A 13 42.65 -43.81 11.50
N ARG A 14 43.58 -44.11 12.40
CA ARG A 14 44.82 -43.39 12.73
C ARG A 14 46.01 -44.22 12.22
N THR A 15 47.05 -43.55 11.77
CA THR A 15 48.49 -43.92 11.80
C THR A 15 49.25 -42.59 11.63
N ALA A 16 50.09 -42.05 12.53
CA ALA A 16 51.15 -42.48 13.43
C ALA A 16 52.52 -42.72 12.77
N ALA A 17 53.47 -41.80 13.01
CA ALA A 17 54.92 -42.00 13.22
C ALA A 17 55.51 -40.65 13.71
N LEU A 18 55.87 -40.53 15.01
CA LEU A 18 57.22 -40.71 15.60
C LEU A 18 58.13 -39.51 15.29
N SER A 19 58.45 -38.62 16.25
CA SER A 19 59.40 -38.72 17.39
C SER A 19 60.44 -37.59 17.16
N SER A 20 60.98 -36.82 18.10
CA SER A 20 61.31 -37.06 19.51
C SER A 20 61.81 -35.74 20.16
N LEU A 21 61.50 -35.55 21.46
CA LEU A 21 62.40 -35.18 22.57
C LEU A 21 63.17 -33.82 22.48
N SER A 22 63.31 -32.98 23.50
CA SER A 22 63.09 -33.09 24.96
C SER A 22 63.42 -31.74 25.65
N LEU A 23 62.75 -31.47 26.78
CA LEU A 23 63.19 -30.87 28.08
C LEU A 23 64.22 -29.70 28.06
N HIS A 24 64.11 -28.59 28.79
CA HIS A 24 63.68 -28.32 30.17
C HIS A 24 63.41 -26.80 30.34
N GLY A 25 62.58 -26.40 31.32
CA GLY A 25 62.40 -25.00 31.76
C GLY A 25 63.51 -24.53 32.73
N PRO A 26 63.26 -23.61 33.68
CA PRO A 26 62.31 -22.50 33.71
C PRO A 26 62.95 -21.17 34.23
N ARG A 27 62.15 -20.09 34.22
CA ARG A 27 62.16 -18.90 35.13
C ARG A 27 63.45 -18.06 35.29
N SER A 28 63.36 -16.77 34.93
CA SER A 28 63.18 -15.63 35.87
C SER A 28 63.58 -14.29 35.24
N ASN A 29 62.67 -13.31 35.27
CA ASN A 29 62.94 -11.87 35.13
C ASN A 29 63.85 -11.38 36.29
N PRO A 30 64.63 -10.27 36.17
CA PRO A 30 64.08 -8.93 35.90
C PRO A 30 64.97 -7.96 35.09
N ASN A 31 64.36 -6.84 34.68
CA ASN A 31 64.97 -5.66 34.05
C ASN A 31 66.11 -5.06 34.91
N PRO A 32 67.02 -4.26 34.31
CA PRO A 32 66.78 -2.81 34.39
C PRO A 32 67.13 -2.01 33.11
N SER A 33 66.49 -0.86 33.06
CA SER A 33 66.69 0.37 32.28
C SER A 33 68.08 0.67 31.70
N CYS A 34 68.12 1.16 30.46
CA CYS A 34 68.93 2.34 30.09
C CYS A 34 68.46 2.94 28.75
N SER A 35 67.94 4.16 28.80
CA SER A 35 67.99 5.18 27.74
C SER A 35 69.04 6.23 28.19
N PRO A 36 69.56 7.18 27.38
CA PRO A 36 69.05 7.68 26.10
C PRO A 36 70.14 8.04 25.03
N SER A 37 69.74 8.35 23.79
CA SER A 37 70.26 9.51 23.03
C SER A 37 69.58 9.64 21.66
N SER A 38 69.35 10.89 21.31
CA SER A 38 68.48 11.48 20.28
C SER A 38 69.12 11.56 18.87
N PRO A 39 68.63 12.41 17.94
CA PRO A 39 67.42 12.25 17.13
C PRO A 39 67.75 12.40 15.63
N PHE A 40 66.96 11.83 14.72
CA PHE A 40 66.85 12.41 13.37
C PHE A 40 65.41 12.39 12.87
N SER A 41 64.95 13.60 12.60
CA SER A 41 63.64 13.97 12.08
C SER A 41 63.71 13.99 10.55
N THR A 42 62.77 13.32 9.89
CA THR A 42 62.43 13.61 8.49
C THR A 42 60.91 13.61 8.34
N ALA A 43 60.38 14.82 8.25
CA ALA A 43 59.00 15.13 7.92
C ALA A 43 58.71 14.76 6.46
N LEU A 44 57.57 14.09 6.21
CA LEU A 44 57.01 13.91 4.87
C LEU A 44 55.94 14.99 4.61
N PRO A 45 55.93 15.64 3.44
CA PRO A 45 54.95 16.69 3.13
C PRO A 45 53.59 16.09 2.73
N HIS A 46 52.53 16.56 3.39
CA HIS A 46 51.14 16.27 3.04
C HIS A 46 50.74 16.97 1.73
N LEU A 47 50.67 16.21 0.63
CA LEU A 47 50.05 16.67 -0.62
C LEU A 47 48.52 16.66 -0.49
N ASN A 48 47.95 17.86 -0.38
CA ASN A 48 46.50 18.09 -0.43
C ASN A 48 45.96 17.82 -1.83
N THR A 49 45.50 16.59 -2.09
CA THR A 49 44.73 16.28 -3.30
C THR A 49 43.26 16.62 -3.06
N GLY A 50 42.83 17.78 -3.53
CA GLY A 50 41.43 18.17 -3.58
C GLY A 50 40.64 17.19 -4.45
N LYS A 51 40.06 16.16 -3.83
CA LYS A 51 39.18 15.20 -4.49
C LYS A 51 37.91 15.91 -4.94
N ARG A 52 37.90 16.41 -6.19
CA ARG A 52 36.68 16.78 -6.91
C ARG A 52 35.74 15.57 -6.92
N LYS A 53 34.74 15.56 -6.04
CA LYS A 53 33.68 14.54 -6.01
C LYS A 53 32.94 14.58 -7.35
N LYS A 54 33.30 13.70 -8.29
CA LYS A 54 32.46 13.41 -9.46
C LYS A 54 31.05 13.11 -8.93
N LYS A 55 30.06 13.95 -9.27
CA LYS A 55 28.64 13.66 -9.01
C LYS A 55 28.33 12.33 -9.72
N ARG A 56 28.38 11.21 -8.99
CA ARG A 56 27.95 9.91 -9.50
C ARG A 56 26.49 10.09 -9.92
N ARG A 57 26.19 9.97 -11.21
CA ARG A 57 24.81 9.85 -11.69
C ARG A 57 24.17 8.72 -10.88
N LYS A 58 23.07 9.01 -10.18
CA LYS A 58 22.35 7.99 -9.40
C LYS A 58 21.98 6.88 -10.39
N LYS A 59 22.42 5.65 -10.10
CA LYS A 59 22.02 4.48 -10.89
C LYS A 59 20.50 4.36 -10.81
N GLU A 60 19.86 4.13 -11.95
CA GLU A 60 18.44 3.83 -11.98
C GLU A 60 18.19 2.57 -11.15
N SER A 61 17.23 2.67 -10.23
CA SER A 61 16.81 1.57 -9.37
C SER A 61 15.30 1.40 -9.50
N PRO A 62 14.74 0.22 -9.18
CA PRO A 62 13.28 0.02 -9.16
C PRO A 62 12.54 0.99 -8.22
N ARG A 63 13.24 1.63 -7.28
CA ARG A 63 12.70 2.67 -6.39
C ARG A 63 12.57 4.05 -7.04
N THR A 64 13.23 4.26 -8.16
CA THR A 64 13.25 5.55 -8.87
C THR A 64 12.72 5.44 -10.30
N ARG A 65 12.68 4.22 -10.84
CA ARG A 65 12.15 3.94 -12.17
C ARG A 65 10.62 3.94 -12.11
N LEU A 66 10.00 4.74 -12.96
CA LEU A 66 8.55 4.79 -13.09
C LEU A 66 8.03 3.51 -13.75
N VAL A 67 6.84 3.06 -13.34
CA VAL A 67 6.16 1.92 -13.97
C VAL A 67 5.87 2.23 -15.43
N GLN A 68 5.27 3.40 -15.69
CA GLN A 68 4.99 3.85 -17.04
C GLN A 68 6.22 4.54 -17.64
N GLN A 69 7.00 3.79 -18.41
CA GLN A 69 8.23 4.30 -19.01
C GLN A 69 7.97 5.16 -20.24
N GLU A 70 6.96 4.82 -21.03
CA GLU A 70 6.59 5.52 -22.27
C GLU A 70 5.93 6.86 -21.98
N ALA A 71 6.58 7.96 -22.39
CA ALA A 71 6.10 9.32 -22.16
C ALA A 71 4.72 9.60 -22.79
N SER A 72 4.42 9.00 -23.94
CA SER A 72 3.11 9.10 -24.62
C SER A 72 1.95 8.53 -23.81
N ARG A 73 2.25 7.63 -22.86
CA ARG A 73 1.26 6.99 -21.98
C ARG A 73 1.32 7.54 -20.55
N ARG A 74 2.18 8.53 -20.27
CA ARG A 74 2.27 9.17 -18.94
C ARG A 74 1.19 10.24 -18.81
N PHE A 75 0.50 10.23 -17.68
CA PHE A 75 -0.50 11.22 -17.34
C PHE A 75 -0.09 11.94 -16.04
N PRO A 76 0.47 13.16 -16.13
CA PRO A 76 1.08 13.86 -14.98
C PRO A 76 0.17 13.99 -13.76
N ALA A 77 -1.13 14.26 -13.96
CA ALA A 77 -2.08 14.43 -12.85
C ALA A 77 -2.19 13.21 -11.92
N PHE A 78 -2.14 11.97 -12.45
CA PHE A 78 -2.17 10.78 -11.60
C PHE A 78 -0.86 10.62 -10.80
N GLU A 79 0.27 11.00 -11.38
CA GLU A 79 1.55 11.04 -10.67
C GLU A 79 1.54 12.12 -9.58
N GLU A 80 0.95 13.29 -9.86
CA GLU A 80 0.77 14.36 -8.89
C GLU A 80 -0.11 13.93 -7.71
N LEU A 81 -1.19 13.17 -7.94
CA LEU A 81 -1.99 12.59 -6.87
C LEU A 81 -1.17 11.67 -5.97
N VAL A 82 -0.36 10.78 -6.55
CA VAL A 82 0.55 9.90 -5.79
C VAL A 82 1.58 10.72 -5.00
N GLN A 83 2.13 11.78 -5.59
CA GLN A 83 3.08 12.68 -4.93
C GLN A 83 2.43 13.46 -3.78
N ARG A 84 1.23 14.00 -3.99
CA ARG A 84 0.43 14.68 -2.96
C ARG A 84 0.20 13.77 -1.76
N ASP A 85 -0.21 12.53 -2.00
CA ASP A 85 -0.39 11.56 -0.91
C ASP A 85 0.91 11.23 -0.20
N ALA A 86 2.04 11.20 -0.91
CA ALA A 86 3.34 10.98 -0.30
C ALA A 86 3.74 12.14 0.62
N LEU A 87 3.39 13.38 0.26
CA LEU A 87 3.62 14.57 1.10
C LEU A 87 2.71 14.58 2.33
N LEU A 88 1.43 14.23 2.15
CA LEU A 88 0.42 14.23 3.22
C LEU A 88 0.34 12.91 4.00
N ARG A 89 1.21 11.95 3.67
CA ARG A 89 1.33 10.67 4.38
C ARG A 89 1.58 10.88 5.87
N PHE A 90 2.38 11.89 6.24
CA PHE A 90 2.64 12.23 7.64
C PHE A 90 1.35 12.59 8.39
N ILE A 91 0.51 13.47 7.83
CA ILE A 91 -0.75 13.89 8.46
C ILE A 91 -1.73 12.73 8.56
N THR A 92 -1.92 11.99 7.47
CA THR A 92 -2.87 10.86 7.44
C THR A 92 -2.49 9.82 8.50
N ARG A 93 -1.22 9.42 8.55
CA ARG A 93 -0.74 8.44 9.51
C ARG A 93 -0.68 8.94 10.95
N THR A 94 -0.33 10.21 11.15
CA THR A 94 -0.33 10.82 12.49
C THR A 94 -1.75 10.89 13.03
N LYS A 95 -2.74 11.24 12.18
CA LYS A 95 -4.15 11.18 12.53
C LYS A 95 -4.55 9.77 12.98
N ASP A 96 -4.28 8.77 12.15
CA ASP A 96 -4.65 7.37 12.43
C ASP A 96 -3.97 6.83 13.70
N PHE A 97 -2.76 7.30 14.01
CA PHE A 97 -2.04 6.86 15.20
C PHE A 97 -2.53 7.56 16.48
N LEU A 98 -2.68 8.89 16.44
CA LEU A 98 -3.07 9.69 17.60
C LEU A 98 -4.54 9.47 17.97
N SER A 99 -5.44 9.25 17.00
CA SER A 99 -6.85 8.91 17.27
C SER A 99 -7.03 7.62 18.08
N ARG A 100 -6.01 6.74 18.13
CA ARG A 100 -6.03 5.53 18.96
C ARG A 100 -5.52 5.76 20.38
N GLN A 101 -4.93 6.92 20.65
CA GLN A 101 -4.45 7.28 21.98
C GLN A 101 -5.58 7.95 22.76
N PRO A 102 -5.76 7.65 24.06
CA PRO A 102 -6.90 8.13 24.84
C PRO A 102 -6.97 9.66 24.99
N GLU A 103 -5.83 10.35 24.94
CA GLU A 103 -5.73 11.81 25.05
C GLU A 103 -5.33 12.48 23.74
N HIS A 104 -5.30 11.73 22.62
CA HIS A 104 -4.85 12.23 21.31
C HIS A 104 -3.47 12.94 21.31
N VAL A 105 -2.63 12.58 22.27
CA VAL A 105 -1.39 13.27 22.61
C VAL A 105 -0.24 12.25 22.67
N LEU A 106 0.96 12.69 22.27
CA LEU A 106 2.16 11.86 22.20
C LEU A 106 3.42 12.63 22.61
N ARG A 107 4.26 12.04 23.46
CA ARG A 107 5.58 12.60 23.81
C ARG A 107 6.47 12.69 22.57
N LEU A 108 7.15 13.84 22.38
CA LEU A 108 8.00 14.04 21.20
C LEU A 108 9.17 13.06 21.12
N ASP A 109 9.72 12.64 22.26
CA ASP A 109 10.81 11.68 22.32
C ASP A 109 10.40 10.30 21.77
N ASP A 110 9.15 9.90 22.02
CA ASP A 110 8.60 8.66 21.52
C ASP A 110 8.12 8.81 20.08
N ALA A 111 7.53 9.95 19.73
CA ALA A 111 7.18 10.29 18.35
C ALA A 111 8.39 10.17 17.41
N GLY A 112 9.59 10.57 17.86
CA GLY A 112 10.84 10.43 17.12
C GLY A 112 11.20 8.98 16.77
N LYS A 113 10.86 8.02 17.64
CA LYS A 113 11.09 6.58 17.43
C LYS A 113 10.06 5.99 16.46
N LEU A 114 8.80 6.45 16.54
CA LEU A 114 7.64 5.97 15.79
C LEU A 114 7.56 6.49 14.33
N HIS A 115 8.69 6.62 13.65
CA HIS A 115 8.78 7.10 12.27
C HIS A 115 7.95 6.29 11.25
N ARG A 116 7.81 4.99 11.46
CA ARG A 116 6.99 4.13 10.58
C ARG A 116 5.49 4.36 10.78
N GLU A 117 5.08 4.53 12.03
CA GLU A 117 3.69 4.70 12.41
C GLU A 117 3.18 6.09 12.06
N LEU A 118 3.96 7.14 12.35
CA LEU A 118 3.62 8.53 11.99
C LEU A 118 3.89 8.88 10.51
N GLY A 119 4.58 8.01 9.76
CA GLY A 119 4.71 8.14 8.31
C GLY A 119 5.74 9.17 7.82
N PHE A 120 6.81 9.43 8.58
CA PHE A 120 7.91 10.31 8.17
C PHE A 120 9.25 9.56 7.96
N PRO A 121 10.20 10.10 7.18
CA PRO A 121 11.47 9.42 6.91
C PRO A 121 12.34 9.27 8.18
N ARG A 122 12.95 8.09 8.35
CA ARG A 122 13.87 7.79 9.46
C ARG A 122 15.00 8.84 9.54
N GLY A 123 15.29 9.30 10.76
CA GLY A 123 16.36 10.26 11.04
C GLY A 123 15.99 11.73 10.79
N ARG A 124 14.71 12.03 10.55
CA ARG A 124 14.18 13.41 10.57
C ARG A 124 13.49 13.70 11.90
N LYS A 125 13.44 14.99 12.27
CA LYS A 125 12.77 15.45 13.50
C LYS A 125 11.27 15.63 13.26
N VAL A 126 10.44 15.04 14.12
CA VAL A 126 8.98 15.17 14.08
C VAL A 126 8.53 16.61 14.24
N SER A 127 9.21 17.37 15.11
CA SER A 127 8.90 18.78 15.33
C SER A 127 8.92 19.61 14.05
N GLY A 128 9.87 19.35 13.15
CA GLY A 128 9.96 20.04 11.86
C GLY A 128 8.86 19.66 10.86
N PHE A 129 8.24 18.48 11.02
CA PHE A 129 7.07 18.08 10.24
C PHE A 129 5.78 18.62 10.84
N ALA A 130 5.62 18.54 12.17
CA ALA A 130 4.49 19.12 12.87
C ALA A 130 4.39 20.65 12.66
N ALA A 131 5.54 21.36 12.69
CA ALA A 131 5.59 22.80 12.45
C ALA A 131 5.13 23.23 11.05
N ARG A 132 5.09 22.33 10.06
CA ARG A 132 4.55 22.63 8.73
C ARG A 132 3.02 22.65 8.70
N HIS A 133 2.38 22.11 9.73
CA HIS A 133 0.93 21.91 9.80
C HIS A 133 0.36 22.47 11.11
N PRO A 134 0.56 23.77 11.41
CA PRO A 134 0.21 24.37 12.70
C PRO A 134 -1.29 24.47 12.96
N LEU A 135 -2.14 24.25 11.93
CA LEU A 135 -3.59 24.25 12.08
C LEU A 135 -4.13 22.92 12.60
N LEU A 136 -3.43 21.82 12.35
CA LEU A 136 -3.88 20.46 12.70
C LEU A 136 -3.11 19.88 13.89
N LEU A 137 -1.86 20.30 14.07
CA LEU A 137 -0.95 19.76 15.07
C LEU A 137 -0.40 20.88 15.94
N GLN A 138 -0.46 20.67 17.25
CA GLN A 138 0.10 21.56 18.25
C GLN A 138 1.29 20.91 18.95
N LEU A 139 2.36 21.68 19.11
CA LEU A 139 3.49 21.34 19.95
C LEU A 139 3.38 22.17 21.22
N TYR A 140 3.21 21.52 22.37
CA TYR A 140 3.16 22.21 23.66
C TYR A 140 4.16 21.60 24.65
N ARG A 141 4.61 22.41 25.61
CA ARG A 141 5.43 21.95 26.72
C ARG A 141 4.52 21.64 27.90
N HIS A 142 4.60 20.42 28.39
CA HIS A 142 3.89 20.02 29.60
C HIS A 142 4.71 20.40 30.84
N THR A 143 4.10 20.32 32.02
CA THR A 143 4.70 20.66 33.32
C THR A 143 5.99 19.89 33.64
N ASP A 144 6.22 18.76 32.96
CA ASP A 144 7.41 17.91 33.06
C ASP A 144 8.65 18.46 32.32
N ASP A 145 8.63 19.70 31.83
CA ASP A 145 9.59 20.28 30.84
C ASP A 145 9.71 19.52 29.51
N LYS A 146 8.92 18.45 29.35
CA LYS A 146 8.88 17.63 28.13
C LYS A 146 7.91 18.23 27.13
N SER A 147 8.28 18.11 25.85
CA SER A 147 7.46 18.58 24.74
C SER A 147 6.57 17.46 24.22
N TRP A 148 5.31 17.79 23.98
CA TRP A 148 4.28 16.87 23.51
C TRP A 148 3.72 17.35 22.17
N LEU A 149 3.27 16.38 21.38
CA LEU A 149 2.54 16.56 20.13
C LEU A 149 1.08 16.20 20.40
N GLY A 150 0.16 17.12 20.14
CA GLY A 150 -1.27 16.88 20.24
C GLY A 150 -2.03 17.41 19.04
N PHE A 151 -3.30 17.08 18.98
CA PHE A 151 -4.25 17.73 18.08
C PHE A 151 -4.59 19.14 18.54
N THR A 152 -5.02 19.96 17.59
CA THR A 152 -5.68 21.24 17.84
C THR A 152 -7.19 21.04 17.95
N ASP A 153 -7.91 22.00 18.55
CA ASP A 153 -9.38 21.98 18.62
C ASP A 153 -10.02 21.81 17.23
N LEU A 154 -9.42 22.43 16.19
CA LEU A 154 -9.84 22.26 14.81
C LEU A 154 -9.75 20.80 14.35
N MET A 155 -8.66 20.12 14.71
CA MET A 155 -8.46 18.73 14.34
C MET A 155 -9.42 17.80 15.09
N GLU A 156 -9.75 18.10 16.34
CA GLU A 156 -10.78 17.37 17.10
C GLU A 156 -12.16 17.51 16.46
N ALA A 157 -12.56 18.73 16.11
CA ALA A 157 -13.82 18.97 15.38
C ALA A 157 -13.85 18.24 14.02
N LEU A 158 -12.72 18.15 13.31
CA LEU A 158 -12.62 17.39 12.07
C LEU A 158 -12.77 15.87 12.32
N LEU A 159 -12.28 15.34 13.44
CA LEU A 159 -12.45 13.92 13.77
C LEU A 159 -13.91 13.57 14.05
N GLU A 160 -14.65 14.46 14.74
CA GLU A 160 -16.09 14.31 14.96
C GLU A 160 -16.87 14.34 13.65
N GLU A 161 -16.53 15.27 12.74
CA GLU A 161 -17.10 15.33 11.40
C GLU A 161 -16.82 14.04 10.60
N GLU A 162 -15.59 13.50 10.68
CA GLU A 162 -15.24 12.22 10.04
C GLU A 162 -16.10 11.07 10.56
N ALA A 163 -16.27 10.97 11.88
CA ALA A 163 -17.08 9.94 12.51
C ALA A 163 -18.55 10.03 12.07
N ALA A 164 -19.12 11.24 12.05
CA ALA A 164 -20.49 11.47 11.58
C ALA A 164 -20.66 11.06 10.10
N VAL A 165 -19.70 11.38 9.24
CA VAL A 165 -19.71 10.97 7.83
C VAL A 165 -19.59 9.44 7.68
N MET A 166 -18.77 8.79 8.50
CA MET A 166 -18.64 7.33 8.49
C MET A 166 -19.94 6.65 8.92
N ASP A 167 -20.61 7.15 9.95
CA ASP A 167 -21.88 6.59 10.43
C ASP A 167 -23.01 6.82 9.41
N ALA A 168 -23.07 8.00 8.78
CA ALA A 168 -24.04 8.28 7.73
C ALA A 168 -23.86 7.39 6.48
N THR A 169 -22.63 6.96 6.19
CA THR A 169 -22.31 6.13 5.01
C THR A 169 -22.25 4.63 5.31
N GLU A 170 -22.56 4.20 6.54
CA GLU A 170 -22.41 2.80 6.99
C GLU A 170 -23.14 1.79 6.08
N SER A 171 -24.36 2.10 5.65
CA SER A 171 -25.15 1.22 4.77
C SER A 171 -24.48 0.97 3.42
N ALA A 172 -23.86 1.99 2.83
CA ALA A 172 -23.10 1.88 1.59
C ALA A 172 -21.83 1.04 1.78
N ARG A 173 -21.17 1.14 2.96
CA ARG A 173 -20.01 0.30 3.30
C ARG A 173 -20.38 -1.15 3.46
N VAL A 174 -21.51 -1.44 4.11
CA VAL A 174 -22.05 -2.80 4.22
C VAL A 174 -22.32 -3.39 2.83
N ALA A 175 -22.94 -2.62 1.92
CA ALA A 175 -23.15 -3.06 0.54
C ALA A 175 -21.83 -3.31 -0.21
N ALA A 176 -20.82 -2.45 -0.03
CA ALA A 176 -19.51 -2.65 -0.64
C ALA A 176 -18.80 -3.91 -0.12
N VAL A 177 -18.86 -4.19 1.18
CA VAL A 177 -18.30 -5.41 1.77
C VAL A 177 -19.06 -6.65 1.30
N ARG A 178 -20.40 -6.59 1.19
CA ARG A 178 -21.20 -7.68 0.62
C ARG A 178 -20.75 -8.00 -0.80
N LYS A 179 -20.62 -6.99 -1.67
CA LYS A 179 -20.09 -7.17 -3.03
C LYS A 179 -18.68 -7.75 -3.04
N LEU A 180 -17.81 -7.28 -2.15
CA LEU A 180 -16.45 -7.77 -2.03
C LEU A 180 -16.39 -9.25 -1.61
N LEU A 181 -17.28 -9.70 -0.73
CA LEU A 181 -17.45 -11.12 -0.39
C LEU A 181 -18.08 -11.90 -1.54
N MET A 182 -19.05 -11.34 -2.27
CA MET A 182 -19.70 -12.03 -3.39
C MET A 182 -18.72 -12.35 -4.52
N MET A 183 -17.73 -11.50 -4.76
CA MET A 183 -16.68 -11.73 -5.76
C MET A 183 -15.51 -12.59 -5.24
N SER A 184 -15.43 -12.87 -3.93
CA SER A 184 -14.35 -13.67 -3.37
C SER A 184 -14.62 -15.16 -3.54
N ARG A 185 -13.53 -15.91 -3.67
CA ARG A 185 -13.56 -17.37 -3.65
C ARG A 185 -14.23 -17.85 -2.36
N GLU A 186 -15.16 -18.80 -2.50
CA GLU A 186 -15.94 -19.39 -1.40
C GLU A 186 -16.79 -18.38 -0.61
N ARG A 187 -16.83 -17.11 -1.05
CA ARG A 187 -17.53 -15.98 -0.41
C ARG A 187 -17.03 -15.65 0.99
N ARG A 188 -15.73 -15.83 1.18
CA ARG A 188 -15.04 -15.65 2.46
C ARG A 188 -13.84 -14.73 2.29
N ILE A 189 -13.58 -13.88 3.28
CA ILE A 189 -12.40 -13.02 3.32
C ILE A 189 -11.89 -12.90 4.77
N PRO A 190 -10.58 -13.09 5.03
CA PRO A 190 -9.98 -12.87 6.34
C PRO A 190 -10.19 -11.45 6.86
N LEU A 191 -10.65 -11.32 8.11
CA LEU A 191 -10.87 -10.02 8.77
C LEU A 191 -9.58 -9.20 8.94
N CYS A 192 -8.42 -9.84 8.94
CA CYS A 192 -7.13 -9.15 8.97
C CYS A 192 -6.86 -8.39 7.67
N LYS A 193 -7.16 -8.99 6.51
CA LYS A 193 -6.98 -8.37 5.18
C LYS A 193 -7.95 -7.20 4.99
N LEU A 194 -9.21 -7.38 5.39
CA LEU A 194 -10.20 -6.29 5.40
C LEU A 194 -9.77 -5.12 6.28
N HIS A 195 -9.25 -5.40 7.47
CA HIS A 195 -8.77 -4.36 8.37
C HIS A 195 -7.53 -3.64 7.82
N HIS A 196 -6.61 -4.36 7.16
CA HIS A 196 -5.45 -3.74 6.52
C HIS A 196 -5.87 -2.77 5.39
N CYS A 197 -6.84 -3.18 4.58
CA CYS A 197 -7.36 -2.40 3.46
C CYS A 197 -8.54 -1.47 3.82
N ARG A 198 -8.83 -1.25 5.11
CA ARG A 198 -10.01 -0.50 5.58
C ARG A 198 -10.16 0.88 4.95
N HIS A 199 -9.05 1.61 4.78
CA HIS A 199 -9.04 2.96 4.22
C HIS A 199 -9.43 3.03 2.75
N LEU A 200 -9.28 1.93 1.99
CA LEU A 200 -9.64 1.90 0.57
C LEU A 200 -11.16 1.89 0.39
N PHE A 201 -11.85 1.20 1.30
CA PHE A 201 -13.29 1.02 1.28
C PHE A 201 -14.02 2.01 2.19
N GLY A 202 -13.31 2.75 3.04
CA GLY A 202 -13.91 3.64 4.03
C GLY A 202 -14.52 2.88 5.21
N LEU A 203 -13.91 1.76 5.60
CA LEU A 203 -14.36 0.99 6.75
C LEU A 203 -13.86 1.62 8.06
N PRO A 204 -14.74 1.72 9.07
CA PRO A 204 -14.38 2.25 10.38
C PRO A 204 -13.48 1.25 11.15
N GLU A 205 -12.76 1.70 12.18
CA GLU A 205 -11.82 0.84 12.92
C GLU A 205 -12.57 -0.25 13.71
N ASP A 206 -13.72 0.12 14.25
CA ASP A 206 -14.72 -0.67 14.96
C ASP A 206 -15.58 -1.54 14.03
N PHE A 207 -15.26 -1.65 12.74
CA PHE A 207 -15.98 -2.50 11.77
C PHE A 207 -16.20 -3.93 12.31
N ARG A 208 -15.20 -4.51 12.99
CA ARG A 208 -15.29 -5.86 13.58
C ARG A 208 -16.39 -5.98 14.63
N GLU A 209 -16.63 -4.91 15.38
CA GLU A 209 -17.65 -4.82 16.42
C GLU A 209 -19.02 -4.49 15.82
N ARG A 210 -19.05 -3.89 14.63
CA ARG A 210 -20.29 -3.65 13.86
C ARG A 210 -20.78 -4.88 13.11
N VAL A 211 -19.92 -5.86 12.79
CA VAL A 211 -20.33 -7.09 12.07
C VAL A 211 -21.55 -7.79 12.70
N PRO A 212 -21.62 -8.02 14.03
CA PRO A 212 -22.77 -8.67 14.66
C PRO A 212 -24.10 -7.91 14.52
N LYS A 213 -24.09 -6.61 14.17
CA LYS A 213 -25.32 -5.84 13.88
C LYS A 213 -26.01 -6.30 12.59
N TYR A 214 -25.31 -7.04 11.73
CA TYR A 214 -25.79 -7.49 10.43
C TYR A 214 -25.71 -9.02 10.29
N PRO A 215 -26.41 -9.78 11.16
CA PRO A 215 -26.34 -11.25 11.16
C PRO A 215 -26.91 -11.86 9.88
N ASP A 216 -27.85 -11.18 9.23
CA ASP A 216 -28.48 -11.63 7.97
C ASP A 216 -27.50 -11.60 6.80
N PHE A 217 -26.47 -10.74 6.87
CA PHE A 217 -25.50 -10.56 5.79
C PHE A 217 -24.16 -11.25 6.09
N PHE A 218 -23.70 -11.20 7.33
CA PHE A 218 -22.35 -11.59 7.69
C PHE A 218 -22.31 -12.66 8.77
N ARG A 219 -21.43 -13.64 8.58
CA ARG A 219 -21.06 -14.61 9.60
C ARG A 219 -19.56 -14.54 9.85
N VAL A 220 -19.16 -14.48 11.13
CA VAL A 220 -17.74 -14.60 11.50
C VAL A 220 -17.45 -16.07 11.78
N ALA A 221 -16.60 -16.67 10.94
CA ALA A 221 -16.13 -18.04 11.11
C ALA A 221 -14.64 -18.05 11.46
N VAL A 222 -14.14 -19.20 11.92
CA VAL A 222 -12.71 -19.44 12.08
C VAL A 222 -12.29 -20.39 10.97
N ASP A 223 -11.27 -19.98 10.22
CA ASP A 223 -10.71 -20.80 9.15
C ASP A 223 -10.12 -22.09 9.74
N PRO A 224 -10.58 -23.28 9.31
CA PRO A 224 -10.03 -24.55 9.79
C PRO A 224 -8.57 -24.76 9.40
N ALA A 225 -8.09 -24.15 8.30
CA ALA A 225 -6.71 -24.32 7.84
C ALA A 225 -5.72 -23.43 8.61
N ASP A 226 -6.08 -22.16 8.82
CA ASP A 226 -5.18 -21.14 9.36
C ASP A 226 -5.50 -20.70 10.80
N GLY A 227 -6.66 -21.08 11.34
CA GLY A 227 -7.16 -20.63 12.65
C GLY A 227 -7.52 -19.15 12.72
N ARG A 228 -7.58 -18.45 11.57
CA ARG A 228 -7.84 -17.02 11.48
C ARG A 228 -9.33 -16.73 11.44
N ARG A 229 -9.74 -15.56 11.97
CA ARG A 229 -11.14 -15.10 11.84
C ARG A 229 -11.41 -14.63 10.42
N VAL A 230 -12.46 -15.18 9.82
CA VAL A 230 -12.88 -14.96 8.44
C VAL A 230 -14.31 -14.45 8.44
N LEU A 231 -14.58 -13.48 7.58
CA LEU A 231 -15.92 -12.97 7.33
C LEU A 231 -16.50 -13.76 6.15
N GLU A 232 -17.68 -14.34 6.34
CA GLU A 232 -18.40 -15.11 5.34
C GLU A 232 -19.71 -14.42 5.01
N LEU A 233 -20.11 -14.51 3.74
CA LEU A 233 -21.42 -14.05 3.29
C LEU A 233 -22.49 -15.09 3.64
N VAL A 234 -23.55 -14.67 4.31
CA VAL A 234 -24.71 -15.52 4.65
C VAL A 234 -25.71 -15.53 3.49
N ASP A 235 -26.19 -14.34 3.11
CA ASP A 235 -27.20 -14.18 2.07
C ASP A 235 -26.62 -13.58 0.78
N TRP A 236 -26.95 -14.21 -0.34
CA TRP A 236 -26.56 -13.75 -1.67
C TRP A 236 -27.66 -12.88 -2.27
N ASP A 237 -27.36 -11.61 -2.47
CA ASP A 237 -28.31 -10.67 -3.07
C ASP A 237 -28.07 -10.48 -4.57
N PRO A 238 -28.96 -11.00 -5.44
CA PRO A 238 -28.82 -10.86 -6.88
C PRO A 238 -28.89 -9.40 -7.35
N LYS A 239 -29.51 -8.49 -6.58
CA LYS A 239 -29.57 -7.06 -6.92
C LYS A 239 -28.20 -6.38 -6.79
N LEU A 240 -27.37 -6.87 -5.88
CA LEU A 240 -26.00 -6.39 -5.69
C LEU A 240 -25.01 -7.02 -6.67
N ALA A 241 -25.34 -8.20 -7.23
CA ALA A 241 -24.54 -8.98 -8.18
C ALA A 241 -24.48 -8.37 -9.59
N VAL A 242 -24.53 -7.03 -9.70
CA VAL A 242 -24.36 -6.29 -10.95
C VAL A 242 -23.10 -5.46 -10.83
N SER A 243 -22.13 -5.73 -11.69
CA SER A 243 -20.84 -5.05 -11.73
C SER A 243 -20.99 -3.61 -12.21
N ALA A 244 -20.02 -2.76 -11.88
CA ALA A 244 -19.93 -1.40 -12.40
C ALA A 244 -19.86 -1.39 -13.93
N LEU A 245 -19.21 -2.40 -14.53
CA LEU A 245 -19.13 -2.57 -15.98
C LEU A 245 -20.48 -2.89 -16.61
N GLU A 246 -21.25 -3.81 -16.04
CA GLU A 246 -22.59 -4.14 -16.54
C GLU A 246 -23.54 -2.93 -16.42
N ARG A 247 -23.45 -2.16 -15.33
CA ARG A 247 -24.20 -0.89 -15.20
C ARG A 247 -23.79 0.13 -16.26
N GLY A 248 -22.49 0.25 -16.53
CA GLY A 248 -21.97 1.12 -17.58
C GLY A 248 -22.41 0.69 -18.98
N PHE A 249 -22.48 -0.62 -19.23
CA PHE A 249 -22.88 -1.18 -20.52
C PHE A 249 -24.33 -0.81 -20.88
N VAL A 250 -25.24 -0.78 -19.90
CA VAL A 250 -26.61 -0.30 -20.11
C VAL A 250 -26.66 1.17 -20.53
N SER A 251 -25.68 1.97 -20.10
CA SER A 251 -25.64 3.41 -20.39
C SER A 251 -24.93 3.73 -21.71
N ASP A 252 -23.77 3.10 -21.96
CA ASP A 252 -22.95 3.31 -23.14
C ASP A 252 -22.18 2.03 -23.52
N GLU A 253 -22.79 1.20 -24.37
CA GLU A 253 -22.19 -0.05 -24.84
C GLU A 253 -20.87 0.17 -25.59
N ASP A 254 -20.79 1.22 -26.40
CA ASP A 254 -19.65 1.51 -27.25
C ASP A 254 -18.43 1.94 -26.42
N GLN A 255 -18.66 2.67 -25.32
CA GLN A 255 -17.61 3.01 -24.38
C GLN A 255 -17.05 1.75 -23.70
N VAL A 256 -17.90 0.85 -23.19
CA VAL A 256 -17.42 -0.37 -22.52
C VAL A 256 -16.66 -1.29 -23.48
N ARG A 257 -17.14 -1.43 -24.73
CA ARG A 257 -16.43 -2.17 -25.81
C ARG A 257 -15.06 -1.56 -26.12
N ARG A 258 -14.91 -0.26 -25.92
CA ARG A 258 -13.64 0.45 -26.07
C ARG A 258 -12.74 0.31 -24.84
N THR A 259 -13.29 0.15 -23.63
CA THR A 259 -12.53 0.17 -22.38
C THR A 259 -11.56 -1.01 -22.25
N PHE A 260 -11.95 -2.22 -22.65
CA PHE A 260 -11.08 -3.40 -22.62
C PHE A 260 -10.62 -3.79 -24.02
N ARG A 261 -9.41 -4.34 -24.10
CA ARG A 261 -8.85 -4.84 -25.35
C ARG A 261 -8.16 -6.18 -25.10
N PHE A 262 -8.75 -7.27 -25.59
CA PHE A 262 -8.11 -8.59 -25.59
C PHE A 262 -7.70 -8.97 -27.01
N PRO A 263 -6.48 -8.61 -27.44
CA PRO A 263 -6.07 -8.83 -28.83
C PRO A 263 -6.04 -10.32 -29.15
N VAL A 264 -6.67 -10.71 -30.24
CA VAL A 264 -6.55 -12.08 -30.75
C VAL A 264 -5.20 -12.19 -31.48
N PRO A 265 -4.35 -13.17 -31.14
CA PRO A 265 -3.09 -13.33 -31.85
C PRO A 265 -3.37 -13.76 -33.29
N HIS A 266 -3.24 -12.84 -34.22
CA HIS A 266 -3.27 -13.12 -35.65
C HIS A 266 -1.84 -13.41 -36.12
N GLY A 267 -1.67 -14.48 -36.91
CA GLY A 267 -0.41 -14.70 -37.62
C GLY A 267 -0.06 -13.45 -38.44
N LYS A 268 1.23 -13.18 -38.64
CA LYS A 268 1.80 -11.95 -39.25
C LYS A 268 1.32 -11.57 -40.67
N SER A 269 0.24 -12.18 -41.18
CA SER A 269 -0.24 -12.11 -42.55
C SER A 269 -1.64 -11.51 -42.72
N LEU A 270 -2.33 -11.10 -41.65
CA LEU A 270 -3.61 -10.41 -41.80
C LEU A 270 -3.39 -8.90 -41.67
N ALA A 271 -3.25 -8.21 -42.80
CA ALA A 271 -3.27 -6.74 -42.85
C ALA A 271 -4.72 -6.27 -42.65
N LEU A 272 -5.20 -6.35 -41.41
CA LEU A 272 -6.53 -5.89 -41.04
C LEU A 272 -6.53 -4.35 -40.97
N SER A 273 -7.63 -3.73 -41.38
CA SER A 273 -7.85 -2.32 -41.10
C SER A 273 -7.96 -2.11 -39.59
N GLU A 274 -7.69 -0.90 -39.07
CA GLU A 274 -7.86 -0.61 -37.65
C GLU A 274 -9.29 -0.91 -37.15
N GLU A 275 -10.28 -0.79 -38.03
CA GLU A 275 -11.68 -1.09 -37.73
C GLU A 275 -11.92 -2.60 -37.63
N ASP A 276 -11.32 -3.40 -38.50
CA ASP A 276 -11.44 -4.85 -38.47
C ASP A 276 -10.70 -5.46 -37.28
N GLU A 277 -9.51 -4.95 -36.94
CA GLU A 277 -8.84 -5.32 -35.68
C GLU A 277 -9.71 -4.99 -34.47
N ARG A 278 -10.33 -3.80 -34.44
CA ARG A 278 -11.24 -3.41 -33.34
C ARG A 278 -12.47 -4.31 -33.27
N ARG A 279 -13.04 -4.70 -34.42
CA ARG A 279 -14.17 -5.65 -34.47
C ARG A 279 -13.76 -7.01 -33.94
N MET A 280 -12.61 -7.53 -34.37
CA MET A 280 -12.09 -8.81 -33.88
C MET A 280 -11.75 -8.79 -32.40
N ASP A 281 -11.12 -7.72 -31.93
CA ASP A 281 -10.83 -7.50 -30.51
C ASP A 281 -12.13 -7.34 -29.70
N SER A 282 -13.17 -6.71 -30.24
CA SER A 282 -14.46 -6.59 -29.54
C SER A 282 -15.19 -7.93 -29.46
N ALA A 283 -15.11 -8.75 -30.52
CA ALA A 283 -15.68 -10.09 -30.58
C ALA A 283 -14.95 -11.07 -29.65
N SER A 284 -13.65 -10.90 -29.45
CA SER A 284 -12.90 -11.66 -28.46
C SER A 284 -13.12 -11.14 -27.05
N THR A 285 -13.37 -9.83 -26.87
CA THR A 285 -13.53 -9.21 -25.55
C THR A 285 -14.87 -9.57 -24.91
N LEU A 286 -15.92 -9.82 -25.70
CA LEU A 286 -17.27 -10.14 -25.21
C LEU A 286 -17.61 -11.63 -25.38
N PRO A 287 -18.35 -12.25 -24.42
CA PRO A 287 -18.90 -11.62 -23.21
C PRO A 287 -17.84 -11.39 -22.13
N LEU A 288 -17.90 -10.24 -21.47
CA LEU A 288 -17.11 -10.03 -20.27
C LEU A 288 -17.69 -10.92 -19.16
N VAL A 289 -16.87 -11.82 -18.62
CA VAL A 289 -17.31 -12.74 -17.56
C VAL A 289 -17.62 -11.90 -16.31
N SER A 290 -18.85 -11.99 -15.82
CA SER A 290 -19.29 -11.23 -14.64
C SER A 290 -18.40 -11.56 -13.43
N PRO A 291 -17.90 -10.57 -12.68
CA PRO A 291 -17.09 -10.79 -11.47
C PRO A 291 -17.79 -11.61 -10.38
N TYR A 292 -19.13 -11.67 -10.42
CA TYR A 292 -19.96 -12.42 -9.48
C TYR A 292 -20.28 -13.85 -9.94
N SER A 293 -19.79 -14.24 -11.12
CA SER A 293 -19.84 -15.63 -11.57
C SER A 293 -18.74 -16.47 -10.93
N GLU A 294 -18.86 -17.80 -11.01
CA GLU A 294 -17.85 -18.73 -10.48
C GLU A 294 -16.58 -18.81 -11.37
N GLY A 295 -16.10 -17.67 -11.87
CA GLY A 295 -14.97 -17.60 -12.79
C GLY A 295 -13.62 -17.98 -12.17
N TRP A 296 -13.55 -18.11 -10.85
CA TRP A 296 -12.41 -18.70 -10.15
C TRP A 296 -12.16 -20.17 -10.50
N ARG A 297 -13.16 -20.88 -11.07
CA ARG A 297 -13.03 -22.27 -11.54
C ARG A 297 -12.30 -22.40 -12.88
N HIS A 298 -12.14 -21.32 -13.64
CA HIS A 298 -11.44 -21.37 -14.91
C HIS A 298 -9.96 -21.71 -14.72
N ASP A 299 -9.41 -22.48 -15.65
CA ASP A 299 -7.99 -22.80 -15.65
C ASP A 299 -7.13 -21.54 -15.77
N LEU A 300 -6.09 -21.46 -14.93
CA LEU A 300 -5.31 -20.24 -14.73
C LEU A 300 -4.70 -19.64 -16.01
N TRP A 301 -4.51 -20.45 -17.04
CA TRP A 301 -3.82 -20.10 -18.29
C TRP A 301 -4.77 -19.79 -19.45
N THR A 302 -6.08 -19.84 -19.21
CA THR A 302 -7.08 -19.54 -20.24
C THR A 302 -7.26 -18.03 -20.42
N PRO A 303 -7.54 -17.56 -21.65
CA PRO A 303 -7.88 -16.15 -21.88
C PRO A 303 -9.16 -15.74 -21.12
N GLU A 304 -10.08 -16.66 -20.89
CA GLU A 304 -11.29 -16.45 -20.07
C GLU A 304 -10.95 -16.13 -18.62
N ALA A 305 -10.00 -16.86 -18.01
CA ALA A 305 -9.53 -16.57 -16.66
C ALA A 305 -8.77 -15.24 -16.56
N GLU A 306 -8.11 -14.79 -17.63
CA GLU A 306 -7.52 -13.44 -17.69
C GLU A 306 -8.61 -12.37 -17.73
N LYS A 307 -9.64 -12.53 -18.57
CA LYS A 307 -10.80 -11.63 -18.64
C LYS A 307 -11.54 -11.52 -17.31
N TYR A 308 -11.81 -12.66 -16.66
CA TYR A 308 -12.46 -12.70 -15.35
C TYR A 308 -11.68 -11.89 -14.32
N ARG A 309 -10.36 -12.10 -14.23
CA ARG A 309 -9.51 -11.36 -13.27
C ARG A 309 -9.42 -9.87 -13.56
N VAL A 310 -9.40 -9.48 -14.83
CA VAL A 310 -9.51 -8.06 -15.22
C VAL A 310 -10.83 -7.47 -14.72
N GLY A 311 -11.95 -8.19 -14.91
CA GLY A 311 -13.27 -7.80 -14.40
C GLY A 311 -13.32 -7.71 -12.87
N VAL A 312 -12.71 -8.66 -12.16
CA VAL A 312 -12.64 -8.64 -10.68
C VAL A 312 -11.81 -7.46 -10.18
N ILE A 313 -10.66 -7.16 -10.79
CA ILE A 313 -9.87 -5.98 -10.37
C ILE A 313 -10.61 -4.69 -10.71
N HIS A 314 -11.30 -4.66 -11.84
CA HIS A 314 -12.15 -3.53 -12.19
C HIS A 314 -13.22 -3.29 -11.13
N GLU A 315 -13.99 -4.32 -10.76
CA GLU A 315 -15.01 -4.19 -9.72
C GLU A 315 -14.41 -3.88 -8.35
N PHE A 316 -13.28 -4.50 -8.00
CA PHE A 316 -12.57 -4.18 -6.76
C PHE A 316 -12.20 -2.69 -6.69
N LEU A 317 -11.64 -2.14 -7.77
CA LEU A 317 -11.31 -0.71 -7.85
C LEU A 317 -12.57 0.15 -7.87
N SER A 318 -13.65 -0.29 -8.52
CA SER A 318 -14.93 0.42 -8.55
C SER A 318 -15.53 0.55 -7.14
N LEU A 319 -15.30 -0.42 -6.26
CA LEU A 319 -15.73 -0.39 -4.86
C LEU A 319 -14.85 0.49 -3.96
N THR A 320 -13.64 0.86 -4.39
CA THR A 320 -12.79 1.78 -3.61
C THR A 320 -13.28 3.23 -3.68
N LEU A 321 -13.11 3.98 -2.60
CA LEU A 321 -13.55 5.37 -2.48
C LEU A 321 -13.00 6.28 -3.58
N GLU A 322 -11.72 6.14 -3.90
CA GLU A 322 -11.00 6.98 -4.87
C GLU A 322 -10.79 6.26 -6.21
N LYS A 323 -11.49 5.14 -6.46
CA LYS A 323 -11.36 4.33 -7.69
C LYS A 323 -9.90 3.96 -8.02
N ARG A 324 -9.12 3.69 -6.98
CA ARG A 324 -7.69 3.39 -7.06
C ARG A 324 -7.23 2.55 -5.87
N ALA A 325 -6.18 1.77 -6.08
CA ALA A 325 -5.53 1.02 -5.00
C ALA A 325 -4.04 0.85 -5.24
N SER A 326 -3.26 0.67 -4.18
CA SER A 326 -1.87 0.25 -4.30
C SER A 326 -1.79 -1.22 -4.73
N ILE A 327 -0.74 -1.60 -5.47
CA ILE A 327 -0.55 -3.00 -5.84
C ILE A 327 -0.45 -3.93 -4.62
N HIS A 328 0.12 -3.44 -3.51
CA HIS A 328 0.28 -4.23 -2.29
C HIS A 328 -1.07 -4.61 -1.70
N HIS A 329 -2.06 -3.72 -1.78
CA HIS A 329 -3.43 -4.00 -1.36
C HIS A 329 -4.11 -5.02 -2.28
N ILE A 330 -3.91 -4.92 -3.60
CA ILE A 330 -4.50 -5.88 -4.56
C ILE A 330 -3.91 -7.29 -4.35
N VAL A 331 -2.59 -7.38 -4.18
CA VAL A 331 -1.88 -8.66 -4.00
C VAL A 331 -2.19 -9.31 -2.65
N GLU A 332 -2.62 -8.53 -1.65
CA GLU A 332 -3.09 -9.07 -0.36
C GLU A 332 -4.30 -10.00 -0.53
N PHE A 333 -5.18 -9.71 -1.51
CA PHE A 333 -6.35 -10.51 -1.85
C PHE A 333 -6.10 -11.56 -2.94
N LYS A 334 -4.84 -11.99 -3.13
CA LYS A 334 -4.48 -12.93 -4.21
C LYS A 334 -5.23 -14.28 -4.12
N GLU A 335 -5.52 -14.76 -2.92
CA GLU A 335 -6.18 -16.05 -2.71
C GLU A 335 -7.69 -15.93 -2.96
N GLU A 336 -8.26 -14.84 -2.46
CA GLU A 336 -9.67 -14.50 -2.54
C GLU A 336 -10.11 -14.23 -3.98
N PHE A 337 -9.31 -13.49 -4.76
CA PHE A 337 -9.63 -13.15 -6.15
C PHE A 337 -8.91 -14.06 -7.16
N SER A 338 -8.28 -15.14 -6.68
CA SER A 338 -7.52 -16.09 -7.52
C SER A 338 -6.49 -15.39 -8.42
N LEU A 339 -5.79 -14.38 -7.91
CA LEU A 339 -4.79 -13.61 -8.65
C LEU A 339 -3.49 -14.40 -8.83
N THR A 340 -2.81 -14.18 -9.96
CA THR A 340 -1.54 -14.84 -10.28
C THR A 340 -0.36 -13.88 -10.24
N LYS A 341 0.85 -14.40 -10.35
CA LYS A 341 2.07 -13.61 -10.52
C LYS A 341 2.04 -12.72 -11.77
N HIS A 342 1.20 -13.05 -12.75
CA HIS A 342 1.04 -12.31 -14.01
C HIS A 342 0.03 -11.15 -13.93
N THR A 343 -0.58 -10.91 -12.76
CA THR A 343 -1.53 -9.80 -12.55
C THR A 343 -0.97 -8.45 -12.99
N TYR A 344 0.33 -8.22 -12.78
CA TYR A 344 1.00 -7.01 -13.27
C TYR A 344 0.99 -6.89 -14.80
N GLN A 345 1.37 -7.97 -15.50
CA GLN A 345 1.41 -8.00 -16.95
C GLN A 345 0.01 -7.85 -17.55
N MET A 346 -0.98 -8.48 -16.92
CA MET A 346 -2.40 -8.36 -17.28
C MET A 346 -2.88 -6.91 -17.21
N LEU A 347 -2.54 -6.17 -16.13
CA LEU A 347 -2.91 -4.75 -15.99
C LEU A 347 -2.21 -3.87 -17.03
N LEU A 348 -0.93 -4.13 -17.33
CA LEU A 348 -0.19 -3.41 -18.36
C LEU A 348 -0.76 -3.59 -19.78
N LYS A 349 -1.34 -4.76 -20.08
CA LYS A 349 -2.02 -5.02 -21.36
C LYS A 349 -3.30 -4.19 -21.53
N GLN A 350 -3.86 -3.65 -20.44
CA GLN A 350 -5.13 -2.93 -20.44
C GLN A 350 -4.97 -1.42 -20.10
N PRO A 351 -4.22 -0.64 -20.90
CA PRO A 351 -3.95 0.77 -20.61
C PRO A 351 -5.17 1.69 -20.79
N ARG A 352 -6.24 1.20 -21.44
CA ARG A 352 -7.50 1.94 -21.63
C ARG A 352 -8.38 1.90 -20.37
N ALA A 353 -8.39 0.78 -19.66
CA ALA A 353 -9.11 0.61 -18.41
C ALA A 353 -8.30 1.12 -17.20
N PHE A 354 -7.01 0.76 -17.14
CA PHE A 354 -6.18 1.04 -15.97
C PHE A 354 -5.02 2.00 -16.30
N TYR A 355 -4.70 2.85 -15.34
CA TYR A 355 -3.47 3.63 -15.33
C TYR A 355 -2.59 3.24 -14.14
N LEU A 356 -1.30 3.02 -14.39
CA LEU A 356 -0.34 2.57 -13.40
C LEU A 356 0.59 3.74 -13.06
N ALA A 357 0.37 4.37 -11.90
CA ALA A 357 1.15 5.52 -11.45
C ALA A 357 2.22 5.12 -10.42
N GLY A 358 3.35 5.83 -10.42
CA GLY A 358 4.42 5.66 -9.43
C GLY A 358 5.60 4.82 -9.92
N THR A 359 6.28 4.17 -8.97
CA THR A 359 7.57 3.49 -9.20
C THR A 359 7.41 1.98 -9.35
N GLU A 360 8.35 1.31 -10.00
CA GLU A 360 8.35 -0.17 -10.15
C GLU A 360 8.18 -0.91 -8.81
N MET A 361 8.69 -0.33 -7.71
CA MET A 361 8.53 -0.90 -6.37
C MET A 361 7.20 -0.54 -5.67
N ASN A 362 6.70 0.69 -5.88
CA ASN A 362 5.48 1.19 -5.26
C ASN A 362 4.66 1.93 -6.30
N TRP A 363 3.63 1.26 -6.79
CA TRP A 363 2.70 1.80 -7.77
C TRP A 363 1.27 1.64 -7.32
N ALA A 364 0.44 2.53 -7.87
CA ALA A 364 -0.99 2.56 -7.66
C ALA A 364 -1.70 2.36 -9.00
N VAL A 365 -2.73 1.53 -8.97
CA VAL A 365 -3.62 1.26 -10.09
C VAL A 365 -4.80 2.20 -9.97
N PHE A 366 -5.04 2.99 -11.02
CA PHE A 366 -6.17 3.89 -11.15
C PHE A 366 -7.11 3.34 -12.19
N LEU A 367 -8.41 3.42 -11.90
CA LEU A 367 -9.44 3.08 -12.86
C LEU A 367 -9.79 4.32 -13.69
N ARG A 368 -9.46 4.32 -14.99
CA ARG A 368 -9.56 5.52 -15.84
C ARG A 368 -10.99 6.03 -15.98
N GLU A 369 -11.97 5.14 -16.01
CA GLU A 369 -13.38 5.52 -16.14
C GLU A 369 -13.92 6.30 -14.94
N GLY A 370 -13.28 6.18 -13.76
CA GLY A 370 -13.72 6.86 -12.54
C GLY A 370 -13.34 8.34 -12.51
N TYR A 371 -12.61 8.83 -13.51
CA TYR A 371 -12.01 10.17 -13.54
C TYR A 371 -12.45 10.94 -14.79
N LYS A 372 -12.74 12.24 -14.62
CA LYS A 372 -13.04 13.15 -15.74
C LYS A 372 -11.80 13.38 -16.61
N GLU A 373 -11.96 14.10 -17.72
CA GLU A 373 -10.82 14.54 -18.56
C GLU A 373 -9.85 15.45 -17.78
N ASP A 374 -10.41 16.26 -16.86
CA ASP A 374 -9.68 17.07 -15.86
C ASP A 374 -9.15 16.25 -14.68
N ARG A 375 -9.39 14.94 -14.70
CA ARG A 375 -8.86 13.91 -13.78
C ARG A 375 -9.20 14.17 -12.31
N THR A 376 -10.31 14.84 -12.11
CA THR A 376 -11.07 14.82 -10.87
C THR A 376 -11.93 13.57 -10.84
N LEU A 377 -12.08 12.98 -9.65
CA LEU A 377 -12.97 11.85 -9.44
C LEU A 377 -14.40 12.25 -9.81
N ILE A 378 -15.07 11.44 -10.64
CA ILE A 378 -16.43 11.74 -11.15
C ILE A 378 -17.43 11.72 -10.00
N GLU A 379 -17.50 10.59 -9.30
CA GLU A 379 -18.38 10.37 -8.17
C GLU A 379 -17.55 10.43 -6.89
N LYS A 380 -17.68 11.54 -6.15
CA LYS A 380 -16.96 11.74 -4.90
C LYS A 380 -17.80 11.25 -3.73
N ASP A 381 -17.30 10.23 -3.05
CA ASP A 381 -17.84 9.79 -1.78
C ASP A 381 -17.68 10.90 -0.71
N PRO A 382 -18.63 11.06 0.23
CA PRO A 382 -18.53 12.03 1.33
C PRO A 382 -17.19 11.97 2.09
N LEU A 383 -16.63 10.77 2.28
CA LEU A 383 -15.36 10.59 2.97
C LEU A 383 -14.17 11.11 2.14
N VAL A 384 -14.27 11.05 0.81
CA VAL A 384 -13.26 11.65 -0.09
C VAL A 384 -13.31 13.17 -0.02
N LEU A 385 -14.52 13.76 0.03
CA LEU A 385 -14.71 15.20 0.20
C LEU A 385 -14.13 15.68 1.53
N PHE A 386 -14.41 14.95 2.62
CA PHE A 386 -13.84 15.20 3.93
C PHE A 386 -12.30 15.13 3.90
N LYS A 387 -11.73 14.10 3.25
CA LYS A 387 -10.28 13.96 3.11
C LYS A 387 -9.65 15.10 2.31
N GLU A 388 -10.30 15.57 1.25
CA GLU A 388 -9.87 16.77 0.51
C GLU A 388 -9.90 18.02 1.41
N LYS A 389 -10.94 18.19 2.23
CA LYS A 389 -11.05 19.28 3.22
C LYS A 389 -9.88 19.23 4.22
N LEU A 390 -9.60 18.06 4.82
CA LEU A 390 -8.47 17.84 5.72
C LEU A 390 -7.13 18.21 5.06
N TYR A 391 -6.95 17.80 3.80
CA TYR A 391 -5.74 18.08 3.05
C TYR A 391 -5.56 19.57 2.73
N ARG A 392 -6.66 20.31 2.51
CA ARG A 392 -6.60 21.78 2.36
C ARG A 392 -6.08 22.43 3.64
N TYR A 393 -6.63 22.09 4.81
CA TYR A 393 -6.14 22.61 6.09
C TYR A 393 -4.68 22.23 6.36
N ALA A 394 -4.26 21.02 5.97
CA ALA A 394 -2.87 20.60 6.10
C ALA A 394 -1.93 21.48 5.24
N LEU A 395 -2.34 21.87 4.04
CA LEU A 395 -1.52 22.69 3.15
C LEU A 395 -1.54 24.19 3.50
N MET A 396 -2.53 24.65 4.25
CA MET A 396 -2.60 26.01 4.77
C MET A 396 -1.56 26.23 5.87
N THR A 397 -0.36 26.69 5.50
CA THR A 397 0.56 27.33 6.44
C THR A 397 0.04 28.73 6.73
N LYS A 398 -0.30 29.04 8.00
CA LYS A 398 -0.77 30.35 8.48
C LYS A 398 -0.16 31.50 7.66
N VAL A 399 -0.92 32.02 6.69
CA VAL A 399 -0.68 33.35 6.12
C VAL A 399 -1.21 34.32 7.18
N GLY A 400 -0.39 35.30 7.53
CA GLY A 400 -0.52 36.09 8.75
C GLY A 400 -1.87 36.77 8.94
N THR A 401 -2.18 36.92 10.23
CA THR A 401 -3.04 37.94 10.83
C THR A 401 -4.54 37.86 10.51
N GLY A 402 -5.36 38.07 11.55
CA GLY A 402 -6.81 37.89 11.53
C GLY A 402 -7.50 38.63 10.39
N ASP A 403 -8.44 37.94 9.75
CA ASP A 403 -9.66 38.49 9.13
C ASP A 403 -10.39 37.48 8.22
N LYS A 404 -9.91 36.24 8.07
CA LYS A 404 -10.58 35.24 7.20
C LYS A 404 -11.10 33.98 7.87
N LEU A 405 -11.18 33.93 9.20
CA LEU A 405 -11.92 32.85 9.88
C LEU A 405 -13.45 33.07 9.87
N ALA A 406 -13.92 34.29 9.60
CA ALA A 406 -15.35 34.61 9.63
C ALA A 406 -16.10 34.22 8.34
N GLU A 407 -15.42 34.05 7.22
CA GLU A 407 -16.09 33.83 5.92
C GLU A 407 -16.35 32.34 5.60
N ALA A 408 -15.73 31.41 6.33
CA ALA A 408 -15.89 29.97 6.10
C ALA A 408 -16.96 29.31 6.98
N VAL A 409 -17.58 30.05 7.91
CA VAL A 409 -18.61 29.54 8.83
C VAL A 409 -20.03 29.96 8.39
N VAL A 410 -20.15 30.88 7.43
CA VAL A 410 -21.45 31.45 7.04
C VAL A 410 -22.08 30.78 5.82
N ASP A 411 -21.32 30.04 5.00
CA ASP A 411 -21.83 29.30 3.83
C ASP A 411 -21.74 27.77 4.01
N SER A 412 -22.32 27.23 5.09
CA SER A 412 -22.59 25.79 5.25
C SER A 412 -24.07 25.52 5.45
#